data_AF-U5HFL8-F1
#
_entry.id   AF-U5HFL8-F1
#
_cell.length_a   1.000
_cell.length_b   1.000
_cell.length_c   1.000
_cell.angle_alpha   90.00
_cell.angle_beta   90.00
_cell.angle_gamma   90.00
#
_symmetry.space_group_name_H-M   'P 1'
#
loop_
_entity.id
_entity.type
_entity.pdbx_description
1 polymer ?
#
loop_
_entity_poly.entity_id
_entity_poly.type
_entity_poly.pdbx_seq_one_letter_code
_entity_poly.pdbx_strand_id
1 'polypeptide(L)'
;MAPVDLTSLGHQTLFRAPHYPWPKFDAVDDRVRGGVSTSNFTIRKEPHSHTIGVFSGHLDIMALKDVGFASQSTVFNNTKPLSLPRLCYSGLLLTILRPSDEVSVTTTPITTKKPSKPKSFVLTLKSSPPVTRPDGTRVAGISYEYAFTLGDFDGKEKQIQMEWDGFTATYRGRSDKKFAKLDPNKLYELSFMCRSNFGEQAGDFELKILELAALKNKYDKRQSRGCFDRAKQLVTRRYEAGWYRRDQGVRLV
;
A
#
# COMPACT_ATOMS: atom_id res chain seq x y z
N MET A 1 -11.83 -19.31 -20.62
CA MET A 1 -11.83 -18.83 -19.23
C MET A 1 -12.66 -17.57 -19.18
N ALA A 2 -13.82 -17.61 -18.52
CA ALA A 2 -14.65 -16.41 -18.33
C ALA A 2 -13.98 -15.47 -17.31
N PRO A 3 -14.09 -14.14 -17.46
CA PRO A 3 -13.61 -13.20 -16.47
C PRO A 3 -14.36 -13.45 -15.16
N VAL A 4 -13.62 -13.67 -14.07
CA VAL A 4 -14.21 -13.86 -12.75
C VAL A 4 -14.84 -12.53 -12.34
N ASP A 5 -16.16 -12.46 -12.34
CA ASP A 5 -16.90 -11.36 -11.74
C ASP A 5 -16.70 -11.39 -10.22
N LEU A 6 -15.74 -10.57 -9.76
CA LEU A 6 -15.25 -10.51 -8.38
C LEU A 6 -16.06 -9.53 -7.50
N THR A 7 -17.19 -9.02 -7.99
CA THR A 7 -18.08 -8.09 -7.26
C THR A 7 -18.67 -8.66 -5.96
N SER A 8 -18.48 -9.96 -5.67
CA SER A 8 -18.96 -10.63 -4.45
C SER A 8 -17.96 -10.69 -3.28
N LEU A 9 -16.75 -10.16 -3.42
CA LEU A 9 -15.78 -10.11 -2.32
C LEU A 9 -16.05 -8.91 -1.40
N GLY A 10 -16.41 -9.19 -0.15
CA GLY A 10 -16.45 -8.14 0.87
C GLY A 10 -15.07 -7.50 1.07
N HIS A 11 -15.02 -6.21 1.32
CA HIS A 11 -13.79 -5.51 1.74
C HIS A 11 -13.98 -4.93 3.14
N GLN A 12 -12.88 -4.52 3.76
CA GLN A 12 -12.87 -3.66 4.94
C GLN A 12 -12.25 -2.33 4.57
N THR A 13 -13.04 -1.26 4.64
CA THR A 13 -12.55 0.10 4.45
C THR A 13 -11.44 0.41 5.45
N LEU A 14 -10.29 0.86 4.96
CA LEU A 14 -9.19 1.35 5.77
C LEU A 14 -9.27 2.87 5.86
N PHE A 15 -9.37 3.52 4.69
CA PHE A 15 -9.43 4.98 4.56
C PHE A 15 -10.51 5.37 3.53
N ARG A 16 -11.50 6.14 3.98
CA ARG A 16 -12.57 6.79 3.23
C ARG A 16 -13.26 7.81 4.13
N ALA A 17 -13.12 9.09 3.81
CA ALA A 17 -13.76 10.15 4.59
C ALA A 17 -15.30 10.12 4.43
N PRO A 18 -16.07 10.56 5.44
CA PRO A 18 -15.62 11.03 6.76
C PRO A 18 -15.42 9.92 7.80
N HIS A 19 -15.99 8.72 7.58
CA HIS A 19 -16.09 7.68 8.61
C HIS A 19 -14.78 6.93 8.88
N TYR A 20 -13.91 6.83 7.88
CA TYR A 20 -12.61 6.20 7.97
C TYR A 20 -11.56 7.24 7.57
N PRO A 21 -11.12 8.12 8.49
CA PRO A 21 -10.28 9.25 8.14
C PRO A 21 -8.96 8.78 7.52
N TRP A 22 -8.49 9.53 6.52
CA TRP A 22 -7.15 9.36 5.98
C TRP A 22 -6.11 9.73 7.04
N PRO A 23 -5.02 8.98 7.17
CA PRO A 23 -3.94 9.35 8.07
C PRO A 23 -3.18 10.56 7.50
N LYS A 24 -2.34 11.18 8.34
CA LYS A 24 -1.39 12.19 7.86
C LYS A 24 -0.37 11.54 6.94
N PHE A 25 -0.11 12.18 5.81
CA PHE A 25 1.00 11.85 4.93
C PHE A 25 2.05 12.97 4.97
N ASP A 26 3.30 12.59 4.87
CA ASP A 26 4.45 13.49 4.82
C ASP A 26 5.24 13.24 3.52
N ALA A 27 5.81 14.32 2.96
CA ALA A 27 6.56 14.28 1.72
C ALA A 27 7.87 13.48 1.87
N VAL A 28 8.13 12.60 0.92
CA VAL A 28 9.38 11.84 0.73
C VAL A 28 9.77 11.96 -0.73
N ASP A 29 10.05 13.19 -1.17
CA ASP A 29 10.43 13.49 -2.55
C ASP A 29 11.95 13.32 -2.76
N ASP A 30 12.39 13.38 -4.01
CA ASP A 30 13.79 13.21 -4.43
C ASP A 30 14.77 14.33 -4.00
N ARG A 31 14.30 15.29 -3.20
CA ARG A 31 15.05 16.49 -2.75
C ARG A 31 16.37 16.19 -2.04
N VAL A 32 16.45 15.09 -1.28
CA VAL A 32 17.68 14.70 -0.57
C VAL A 32 18.84 14.41 -1.54
N ARG A 33 18.54 14.12 -2.81
CA ARG A 33 19.54 13.87 -3.85
C ARG A 33 19.75 15.06 -4.79
N GLY A 34 19.19 16.22 -4.46
CA GLY A 34 19.18 17.40 -5.34
C GLY A 34 18.08 17.40 -6.40
N GLY A 35 17.10 16.48 -6.29
CA GLY A 35 15.90 16.54 -7.10
C GLY A 35 14.99 17.71 -6.71
N VAL A 36 14.12 18.11 -7.62
CA VAL A 36 13.19 19.25 -7.43
C VAL A 36 11.73 18.82 -7.53
N SER A 37 11.46 17.51 -7.52
CA SER A 37 10.10 17.01 -7.48
C SER A 37 9.42 17.42 -6.19
N THR A 38 8.11 17.62 -6.26
CA THR A 38 7.29 18.03 -5.12
C THR A 38 6.00 17.22 -5.07
N SER A 39 5.55 16.90 -3.87
CA SER A 39 4.25 16.28 -3.66
C SER A 39 3.49 16.85 -2.47
N ASN A 40 2.18 16.61 -2.48
CA ASN A 40 1.27 16.92 -1.39
C ASN A 40 0.15 15.87 -1.33
N PHE A 41 -0.40 15.64 -0.13
CA PHE A 41 -1.59 14.84 0.07
C PHE A 41 -2.63 15.67 0.83
N THR A 42 -3.77 15.95 0.19
CA THR A 42 -4.84 16.77 0.79
C THR A 42 -6.16 16.04 0.81
N ILE A 43 -7.00 16.35 1.79
CA ILE A 43 -8.38 15.85 1.84
C ILE A 43 -9.27 16.95 1.26
N ARG A 44 -10.01 16.63 0.19
CA ARG A 44 -10.88 17.59 -0.52
C ARG A 44 -12.30 17.05 -0.60
N LYS A 45 -13.28 17.94 -0.46
CA LYS A 45 -14.69 17.63 -0.74
C LYS A 45 -14.98 17.99 -2.19
N GLU A 46 -15.25 16.99 -3.02
CA GLU A 46 -15.65 17.24 -4.41
C GLU A 46 -17.07 17.86 -4.43
N PRO A 47 -17.33 18.85 -5.30
CA PRO A 47 -18.65 19.46 -5.40
C PRO A 47 -19.74 18.41 -5.62
N HIS A 48 -20.78 18.44 -4.78
CA HIS A 48 -21.92 17.51 -4.85
C HIS A 48 -21.54 16.01 -4.78
N SER A 49 -20.37 15.68 -4.21
CA SER A 49 -19.87 14.31 -4.19
C SER A 49 -19.14 13.98 -2.88
N HIS A 50 -18.23 13.01 -2.96
CA HIS A 50 -17.49 12.42 -1.85
C HIS A 50 -16.35 13.33 -1.36
N THR A 51 -15.97 13.13 -0.09
CA THR A 51 -14.69 13.62 0.41
C THR A 51 -13.61 12.61 0.05
N ILE A 52 -12.57 13.06 -0.65
CA ILE A 52 -11.52 12.22 -1.23
C ILE A 52 -10.13 12.63 -0.72
N GLY A 53 -9.20 11.69 -0.77
CA GLY A 53 -7.77 11.99 -0.70
C GLY A 53 -7.25 12.39 -2.08
N VAL A 54 -6.41 13.42 -2.15
CA VAL A 54 -5.81 13.90 -3.40
C VAL A 54 -4.30 13.91 -3.22
N PHE A 55 -3.63 13.00 -3.92
CA PHE A 55 -2.17 12.98 -4.06
C PHE A 55 -1.80 13.75 -5.32
N SER A 56 -1.12 14.88 -5.18
CA SER A 56 -0.76 15.74 -6.31
C SER A 56 0.60 16.37 -6.15
N GLY A 57 1.14 16.93 -7.23
CA GLY A 57 2.45 17.57 -7.20
C GLY A 57 3.04 17.77 -8.59
N HIS A 58 4.34 18.04 -8.61
CA HIS A 58 5.13 18.19 -9.83
C HIS A 58 6.26 17.16 -9.86
N LEU A 59 6.32 16.39 -10.94
CA LEU A 59 7.38 15.43 -11.19
C LEU A 59 8.41 16.04 -12.13
N ASP A 60 9.58 16.39 -11.59
CA ASP A 60 10.70 16.82 -12.41
C ASP A 60 11.53 15.63 -12.88
N ILE A 61 12.10 15.74 -14.07
CA ILE A 61 13.03 14.74 -14.60
C ILE A 61 14.40 15.33 -14.94
N MET A 62 14.55 16.66 -14.92
CA MET A 62 15.78 17.30 -15.39
C MET A 62 16.88 17.29 -14.34
N ALA A 63 16.54 17.59 -13.07
CA ALA A 63 17.52 17.73 -11.99
C ALA A 63 18.30 16.43 -11.73
N LEU A 64 17.66 15.28 -11.97
CA LEU A 64 18.23 13.95 -11.73
C LEU A 64 18.38 13.11 -13.00
N LYS A 65 18.49 13.74 -14.19
CA LYS A 65 18.72 13.06 -15.48
C LYS A 65 17.76 11.87 -15.69
N ASP A 66 16.48 12.19 -15.76
CA ASP A 66 15.37 11.26 -15.97
C ASP A 66 15.00 10.36 -14.78
N VAL A 67 15.60 10.54 -13.59
CA VAL A 67 15.40 9.66 -12.40
C VAL A 67 14.63 10.35 -11.25
N GLY A 68 13.74 11.29 -11.55
CA GLY A 68 12.95 11.98 -10.52
C GLY A 68 11.81 11.14 -9.93
N PHE A 69 11.41 11.46 -8.70
CA PHE A 69 10.22 10.92 -8.05
C PHE A 69 9.66 11.86 -6.97
N ALA A 70 8.33 11.81 -6.81
CA ALA A 70 7.59 12.50 -5.78
C ALA A 70 6.74 11.49 -4.99
N SER A 71 6.74 11.54 -3.66
CA SER A 71 6.01 10.58 -2.83
C SER A 71 5.47 11.17 -1.54
N GLN A 72 4.29 10.68 -1.14
CA GLN A 72 3.68 10.97 0.15
C GLN A 72 3.56 9.68 0.93
N SER A 73 4.11 9.65 2.15
CA SER A 73 4.15 8.47 3.00
C SER A 73 3.46 8.71 4.33
N THR A 74 2.72 7.71 4.80
CA THR A 74 2.24 7.64 6.18
C THR A 74 2.95 6.52 6.93
N VAL A 75 3.28 6.78 8.20
CA VAL A 75 3.94 5.81 9.09
C VAL A 75 2.96 5.43 10.20
N PHE A 76 2.71 4.14 10.34
CA PHE A 76 1.89 3.59 11.41
C PHE A 76 2.69 3.46 12.70
N ASN A 77 2.00 3.38 13.83
CA ASN A 77 2.64 3.25 15.13
C ASN A 77 3.47 1.95 15.21
N ASN A 78 4.73 2.05 15.67
CA ASN A 78 5.61 0.89 15.81
C ASN A 78 5.06 -0.22 16.73
N THR A 79 4.28 0.13 17.76
CA THR A 79 3.67 -0.84 18.69
C THR A 79 2.33 -1.37 18.19
N LYS A 80 1.69 -0.66 17.25
CA LYS A 80 0.41 -1.03 16.65
C LYS A 80 0.42 -0.74 15.13
N PRO A 81 1.23 -1.50 14.36
CA PRO A 81 1.24 -1.39 12.90
C PRO A 81 -0.12 -1.81 12.35
N LEU A 82 -0.41 -1.42 11.11
CA LEU A 82 -1.59 -1.90 10.41
C LEU A 82 -1.43 -3.40 10.15
N SER A 83 -2.39 -4.21 10.63
CA SER A 83 -2.34 -5.67 10.53
C SER A 83 -3.46 -6.16 9.62
N LEU A 84 -3.09 -6.77 8.49
CA LEU A 84 -3.98 -7.35 7.50
C LEU A 84 -3.57 -8.80 7.21
N PRO A 85 -3.79 -9.75 8.14
CA PRO A 85 -3.32 -11.11 7.98
C PRO A 85 -3.79 -11.78 6.69
N ARG A 86 -2.88 -12.51 6.03
CA ARG A 86 -3.19 -13.28 4.81
C ARG A 86 -4.33 -14.29 5.01
N LEU A 87 -4.57 -14.73 6.24
CA LEU A 87 -5.70 -15.59 6.61
C LEU A 87 -7.06 -14.90 6.44
N CYS A 88 -7.12 -13.58 6.59
CA CYS A 88 -8.35 -12.79 6.53
C CYS A 88 -8.47 -11.99 5.22
N TYR A 89 -7.34 -11.55 4.67
CA TYR A 89 -7.29 -10.65 3.52
C TYR A 89 -6.39 -11.17 2.41
N SER A 90 -6.82 -11.00 1.16
CA SER A 90 -6.07 -11.41 -0.03
C SER A 90 -5.23 -10.27 -0.63
N GLY A 91 -5.50 -9.02 -0.26
CA GLY A 91 -4.83 -7.86 -0.82
C GLY A 91 -5.45 -6.53 -0.40
N LEU A 92 -5.15 -5.49 -1.18
CA LEU A 92 -5.74 -4.16 -1.06
C LEU A 92 -6.68 -3.88 -2.25
N LEU A 93 -7.66 -3.02 -2.01
CA LEU A 93 -8.53 -2.43 -3.03
C LEU A 93 -8.34 -0.92 -2.98
N LEU A 94 -7.93 -0.33 -4.10
CA LEU A 94 -7.85 1.11 -4.28
C LEU A 94 -8.97 1.55 -5.21
N THR A 95 -9.87 2.42 -4.73
CA THR A 95 -10.90 3.06 -5.56
C THR A 95 -10.46 4.48 -5.88
N ILE A 96 -10.24 4.76 -7.16
CA ILE A 96 -9.81 6.07 -7.66
C ILE A 96 -10.95 6.74 -8.43
N LEU A 97 -10.97 8.07 -8.42
CA LEU A 97 -11.87 8.86 -9.25
C LEU A 97 -11.18 9.25 -10.56
N ARG A 98 -11.99 9.49 -11.58
CA ARG A 98 -11.50 10.05 -12.85
C ARG A 98 -10.84 11.42 -12.56
N PRO A 99 -9.65 11.69 -13.12
CA PRO A 99 -9.09 13.03 -13.12
C PRO A 99 -10.09 14.00 -13.76
N SER A 100 -10.24 15.21 -13.22
CA SER A 100 -11.08 16.22 -13.87
C SER A 100 -10.58 16.44 -15.30
N ASP A 101 -11.49 16.41 -16.27
CA ASP A 101 -11.16 16.48 -17.70
C ASP A 101 -10.39 17.77 -18.03
N GLU A 102 -9.06 17.71 -18.01
CA GLU A 102 -8.29 18.52 -18.94
C GLU A 102 -8.27 17.74 -20.25
N VAL A 103 -9.03 18.26 -21.21
CA VAL A 103 -9.10 17.85 -22.61
C VAL A 103 -7.73 17.33 -23.04
N SER A 104 -7.64 16.01 -23.23
CA SER A 104 -6.51 15.42 -23.93
C SER A 104 -6.63 15.87 -25.38
N VAL A 105 -6.01 17.02 -25.71
CA VAL A 105 -5.88 17.43 -27.11
C VAL A 105 -4.94 16.45 -27.80
N THR A 106 -5.53 15.83 -28.81
CA THR A 106 -5.06 14.91 -29.82
C THR A 106 -3.63 15.14 -30.31
N THR A 107 -2.88 14.04 -30.34
CA THR A 107 -1.92 13.59 -31.36
C THR A 107 -1.16 14.65 -32.15
N THR A 108 0.15 14.72 -31.91
CA THR A 108 1.14 15.00 -32.97
C THR A 108 2.28 13.99 -32.88
N PRO A 109 2.61 13.26 -33.97
CA PRO A 109 3.80 12.43 -34.03
C PRO A 109 4.96 13.32 -34.51
N ILE A 110 5.81 13.77 -33.59
CA ILE A 110 7.06 14.43 -33.97
C ILE A 110 8.20 13.93 -33.09
N THR A 111 9.22 13.45 -33.77
CA THR A 111 10.53 13.01 -33.34
C THR A 111 11.24 14.02 -32.43
N THR A 112 10.89 14.04 -31.14
CA THR A 112 11.71 14.38 -29.98
C THR A 112 11.06 13.70 -28.77
N LYS A 113 11.80 12.95 -27.94
CA LYS A 113 11.27 12.22 -26.76
C LYS A 113 10.75 13.21 -25.69
N LYS A 114 9.57 13.78 -25.86
CA LYS A 114 8.92 14.56 -24.80
C LYS A 114 8.23 13.58 -23.83
N PRO A 115 8.45 13.70 -22.51
CA PRO A 115 7.76 12.86 -21.53
C PRO A 115 6.24 13.10 -21.57
N SER A 116 5.47 12.06 -21.26
CA SER A 116 4.00 12.14 -21.15
C SER A 116 3.56 12.74 -19.81
N LYS A 117 2.32 13.24 -19.71
CA LYS A 117 1.72 13.65 -18.42
C LYS A 117 1.65 12.42 -17.49
N PRO A 118 1.91 12.54 -16.18
CA PRO A 118 1.98 11.36 -15.34
C PRO A 118 0.64 10.67 -15.19
N LYS A 119 0.62 9.38 -15.52
CA LYS A 119 -0.54 8.48 -15.43
C LYS A 119 -0.20 7.17 -14.70
N SER A 120 1.08 6.92 -14.42
CA SER A 120 1.55 5.76 -13.68
C SER A 120 1.95 6.14 -12.27
N PHE A 121 1.50 5.33 -11.31
CA PHE A 121 1.72 5.52 -9.89
C PHE A 121 2.15 4.20 -9.26
N VAL A 122 2.72 4.30 -8.06
CA VAL A 122 3.12 3.13 -7.26
C VAL A 122 2.54 3.28 -5.87
N LEU A 123 1.88 2.22 -5.39
CA LEU A 123 1.58 2.06 -3.97
C LEU A 123 2.71 1.25 -3.35
N THR A 124 3.31 1.77 -2.29
CA THR A 124 4.41 1.10 -1.59
C THR A 124 4.01 0.72 -0.18
N LEU A 125 4.42 -0.46 0.27
CA LEU A 125 4.28 -0.93 1.64
C LEU A 125 5.65 -1.24 2.25
N LYS A 126 5.78 -1.10 3.57
CA LYS A 126 6.91 -1.66 4.34
C LYS A 126 6.42 -2.50 5.50
N SER A 127 6.98 -3.70 5.62
CA SER A 127 6.67 -4.65 6.70
C SER A 127 7.72 -4.71 7.81
N SER A 128 8.71 -3.82 7.76
CA SER A 128 9.71 -3.63 8.82
C SER A 128 9.51 -2.27 9.49
N PRO A 129 9.75 -2.15 10.80
CA PRO A 129 9.69 -0.87 11.49
C PRO A 129 10.67 0.13 10.85
N PRO A 130 10.33 1.43 10.77
CA PRO A 130 11.27 2.45 10.33
C PRO A 130 12.47 2.48 11.27
N VAL A 131 13.67 2.43 10.69
CA VAL A 131 14.93 2.55 11.43
C VAL A 131 15.54 3.89 11.11
N THR A 132 15.95 4.62 12.14
CA THR A 132 16.61 5.93 12.03
C THR A 132 18.02 5.81 12.59
N ARG A 133 18.98 6.43 11.92
CA ARG A 133 20.36 6.55 12.41
C ARG A 133 20.44 7.57 13.56
N PRO A 134 21.54 7.59 14.33
CA PRO A 134 21.78 8.59 15.36
C PRO A 134 21.70 10.05 14.85
N ASP A 135 22.04 10.28 13.59
CA ASP A 135 21.96 11.60 12.92
C ASP A 135 20.53 12.01 12.51
N GLY A 136 19.52 11.21 12.85
CA GLY A 136 18.11 11.46 12.48
C GLY A 136 17.75 11.02 11.06
N THR A 137 18.69 10.50 10.27
CA THR A 137 18.40 10.05 8.90
C THR A 137 17.74 8.68 8.88
N ARG A 138 16.71 8.51 8.05
CA ARG A 138 16.08 7.19 7.86
C ARG A 138 17.04 6.23 7.15
N VAL A 139 17.06 4.98 7.61
CA VAL A 139 17.75 3.87 6.95
C VAL A 139 16.84 3.31 5.85
N ALA A 140 17.43 2.97 4.71
CA ALA A 140 16.71 2.29 3.64
C ALA A 140 16.36 0.87 4.08
N GLY A 141 15.09 0.50 3.99
CA GLY A 141 14.59 -0.87 4.18
C GLY A 141 14.10 -1.47 2.86
N ILE A 142 13.59 -2.70 2.94
CA ILE A 142 12.87 -3.33 1.84
C ILE A 142 11.50 -2.65 1.71
N SER A 143 11.17 -2.23 0.50
CA SER A 143 9.86 -1.74 0.09
C SER A 143 9.16 -2.79 -0.77
N TYR A 144 7.83 -2.81 -0.71
CA TYR A 144 7.01 -3.68 -1.54
C TYR A 144 6.15 -2.79 -2.43
N GLU A 145 6.44 -2.80 -3.73
CA GLU A 145 5.87 -1.87 -4.71
C GLU A 145 4.79 -2.56 -5.56
N TYR A 146 3.66 -1.88 -5.74
CA TYR A 146 2.64 -2.23 -6.71
C TYR A 146 2.43 -1.06 -7.67
N ALA A 147 2.87 -1.23 -8.92
CA ALA A 147 2.68 -0.23 -9.95
C ALA A 147 1.27 -0.35 -10.56
N PHE A 148 0.62 0.78 -10.78
CA PHE A 148 -0.67 0.85 -11.45
C PHE A 148 -0.75 2.10 -12.33
N THR A 149 -1.71 2.12 -13.24
CA THR A 149 -1.97 3.27 -14.10
C THR A 149 -3.42 3.71 -13.98
N LEU A 150 -3.66 5.01 -14.11
CA LEU A 150 -5.03 5.52 -14.17
C LEU A 150 -5.75 4.88 -15.36
N GLY A 151 -5.09 4.84 -16.52
CA GLY A 151 -5.69 4.41 -17.79
C GLY A 151 -6.92 5.23 -18.14
N ASP A 152 -7.50 4.97 -19.30
CA ASP A 152 -8.83 5.46 -19.61
C ASP A 152 -9.83 4.43 -19.06
N PHE A 153 -10.84 4.88 -18.32
CA PHE A 153 -11.88 4.01 -17.81
C PHE A 153 -13.25 4.67 -17.90
N ASP A 154 -14.23 3.88 -18.28
CA ASP A 154 -15.62 4.31 -18.38
C ASP A 154 -16.22 4.46 -16.98
N GLY A 155 -16.92 5.58 -16.74
CA GLY A 155 -17.52 5.89 -15.46
C GLY A 155 -16.70 6.84 -14.58
N LYS A 156 -17.25 7.13 -13.39
CA LYS A 156 -16.68 8.12 -12.44
C LYS A 156 -15.55 7.55 -11.59
N GLU A 157 -15.50 6.23 -11.40
CA GLU A 157 -14.61 5.54 -10.46
C GLU A 157 -14.01 4.29 -11.09
N LYS A 158 -12.79 3.93 -10.68
CA LYS A 158 -12.11 2.69 -11.06
C LYS A 158 -11.60 1.99 -9.81
N GLN A 159 -11.80 0.68 -9.75
CA GLN A 159 -11.29 -0.18 -8.70
C GLN A 159 -10.02 -0.92 -9.17
N ILE A 160 -8.98 -0.87 -8.35
CA ILE A 160 -7.70 -1.53 -8.59
C ILE A 160 -7.48 -2.53 -7.44
N GLN A 161 -7.51 -3.81 -7.77
CA GLN A 161 -7.22 -4.89 -6.82
C GLN A 161 -5.72 -5.19 -6.82
N MET A 162 -5.12 -5.22 -5.64
CA MET A 162 -3.69 -5.42 -5.43
C MET A 162 -3.51 -6.63 -4.51
N GLU A 163 -3.43 -7.82 -5.10
CA GLU A 163 -3.17 -9.04 -4.34
C GLU A 163 -1.78 -8.99 -3.69
N TRP A 164 -1.63 -9.60 -2.50
CA TRP A 164 -0.37 -9.55 -1.76
C TRP A 164 0.84 -10.07 -2.55
N ASP A 165 0.63 -11.04 -3.43
CA ASP A 165 1.69 -11.65 -4.24
C ASP A 165 1.98 -10.84 -5.51
N GLY A 166 1.19 -9.82 -5.82
CA GLY A 166 1.45 -8.85 -6.88
C GLY A 166 2.44 -7.74 -6.48
N PHE A 167 2.78 -7.62 -5.19
CA PHE A 167 3.76 -6.66 -4.72
C PHE A 167 5.20 -7.13 -4.99
N THR A 168 5.99 -6.29 -5.64
CA THR A 168 7.40 -6.57 -5.93
C THR A 168 8.28 -6.03 -4.80
N ALA A 169 9.06 -6.91 -4.16
CA ALA A 169 10.04 -6.50 -3.17
C ALA A 169 11.22 -5.77 -3.83
N THR A 170 11.57 -4.59 -3.32
CA THR A 170 12.65 -3.74 -3.81
C THR A 170 13.52 -3.25 -2.66
N TYR A 171 14.83 -3.11 -2.91
CA TYR A 171 15.75 -2.38 -2.06
C TYR A 171 16.42 -1.31 -2.90
N ARG A 172 16.16 -0.03 -2.58
CA ARG A 172 16.65 1.12 -3.36
C ARG A 172 16.34 1.00 -4.85
N GLY A 173 15.12 0.59 -5.19
CA GLY A 173 14.64 0.44 -6.57
C GLY A 173 15.14 -0.80 -7.31
N ARG A 174 15.92 -1.68 -6.67
CA ARG A 174 16.35 -2.96 -7.25
C ARG A 174 15.50 -4.10 -6.68
N SER A 175 14.94 -4.94 -7.54
CA SER A 175 14.22 -6.14 -7.13
C SER A 175 15.16 -7.36 -7.14
N ASP A 176 14.93 -8.30 -6.22
CA ASP A 176 15.63 -9.59 -6.16
C ASP A 176 14.66 -10.63 -5.59
N LYS A 177 14.65 -11.84 -6.19
CA LYS A 177 13.82 -12.97 -5.74
C LYS A 177 14.21 -13.47 -4.34
N LYS A 178 15.40 -13.13 -3.86
CA LYS A 178 15.91 -13.47 -2.52
C LYS A 178 15.28 -12.62 -1.42
N PHE A 179 14.66 -11.49 -1.74
CA PHE A 179 13.98 -10.69 -0.73
C PHE A 179 12.79 -11.46 -0.15
N ALA A 180 12.60 -11.32 1.15
CA ALA A 180 11.45 -11.90 1.83
C ALA A 180 10.15 -11.39 1.19
N LYS A 181 9.11 -12.24 1.20
CA LYS A 181 7.78 -11.83 0.77
C LYS A 181 7.17 -10.82 1.76
N LEU A 182 6.25 -10.00 1.26
CA LEU A 182 5.48 -9.07 2.08
C LEU A 182 4.76 -9.82 3.21
N ASP A 183 5.00 -9.40 4.44
CA ASP A 183 4.24 -9.78 5.63
C ASP A 183 3.15 -8.74 5.92
N PRO A 184 1.89 -8.97 5.52
CA PRO A 184 0.83 -8.01 5.73
C PRO A 184 0.30 -8.02 7.17
N ASN A 185 0.78 -8.91 8.05
CA ASN A 185 0.42 -8.87 9.48
C ASN A 185 0.96 -7.62 10.19
N LYS A 186 1.99 -6.98 9.65
CA LYS A 186 2.68 -5.84 10.28
C LYS A 186 3.12 -4.84 9.21
N LEU A 187 2.21 -3.99 8.77
CA LEU A 187 2.50 -2.88 7.86
C LEU A 187 2.83 -1.63 8.67
N TYR A 188 4.04 -1.13 8.51
CA TYR A 188 4.55 0.04 9.24
C TYR A 188 4.52 1.32 8.41
N GLU A 189 4.55 1.20 7.09
CA GLU A 189 4.55 2.35 6.19
C GLU A 189 3.70 2.04 4.96
N LEU A 190 2.95 3.05 4.50
CA LEU A 190 2.25 3.06 3.22
C LEU A 190 2.58 4.36 2.50
N SER A 191 2.87 4.30 1.20
CA SER A 191 3.07 5.50 0.39
C SER A 191 2.40 5.42 -0.98
N PHE A 192 2.08 6.60 -1.50
CA PHE A 192 1.79 6.82 -2.91
C PHE A 192 3.00 7.52 -3.53
N MET A 193 3.41 7.05 -4.71
CA MET A 193 4.56 7.60 -5.43
C MET A 193 4.21 7.83 -6.89
N CYS A 194 4.63 8.98 -7.40
CA CYS A 194 4.73 9.27 -8.81
C CYS A 194 6.23 9.25 -9.17
N ARG A 195 6.63 8.39 -10.11
CA ARG A 195 8.03 8.24 -10.52
C ARG A 195 8.17 8.47 -12.03
N SER A 196 9.30 9.01 -12.46
CA SER A 196 9.60 9.31 -13.87
C SER A 196 9.60 8.11 -14.82
N ASN A 197 9.84 6.90 -14.28
CA ASN A 197 10.14 5.70 -15.08
C ASN A 197 11.25 5.97 -16.11
N PHE A 198 12.34 6.64 -15.71
CA PHE A 198 13.45 6.93 -16.63
C PHE A 198 13.04 7.81 -17.82
N GLY A 199 12.24 8.85 -17.54
CA GLY A 199 11.87 9.89 -18.51
C GLY A 199 10.60 9.60 -19.32
N GLU A 200 9.83 8.56 -18.97
CA GLU A 200 8.56 8.27 -19.65
C GLU A 200 7.45 9.28 -19.28
N GLN A 201 7.48 9.80 -18.05
CA GLN A 201 6.49 10.76 -17.56
C GLN A 201 7.12 11.89 -16.72
N ALA A 202 6.57 13.10 -16.84
CA ALA A 202 7.01 14.30 -16.12
C ALA A 202 5.90 15.36 -16.08
N GLY A 203 6.06 16.36 -15.23
CA GLY A 203 5.13 17.48 -15.08
C GLY A 203 4.12 17.28 -13.95
N ASP A 204 3.05 18.06 -13.98
CA ASP A 204 2.05 18.07 -12.92
C ASP A 204 1.19 16.80 -12.93
N PHE A 205 0.94 16.26 -11.74
CA PHE A 205 0.14 15.06 -11.55
C PHE A 205 -0.92 15.23 -10.47
N GLU A 206 -2.00 14.47 -10.62
CA GLU A 206 -3.06 14.34 -9.62
C GLU A 206 -3.61 12.91 -9.64
N LEU A 207 -3.73 12.33 -8.46
CA LEU A 207 -4.37 11.06 -8.18
C LEU A 207 -5.47 11.30 -7.14
N LYS A 208 -6.73 11.20 -7.59
CA LYS A 208 -7.92 11.31 -6.75
C LYS A 208 -8.31 9.94 -6.21
N ILE A 209 -8.29 9.80 -4.89
CA ILE A 209 -8.50 8.52 -4.19
C ILE A 209 -9.76 8.62 -3.35
N LEU A 210 -10.76 7.83 -3.73
CA LEU A 210 -12.00 7.74 -2.97
C LEU A 210 -11.82 6.85 -1.74
N GLU A 211 -11.20 5.68 -1.92
CA GLU A 211 -11.12 4.67 -0.87
C GLU A 211 -9.85 3.82 -1.02
N LEU A 212 -9.25 3.50 0.13
CA LEU A 212 -8.37 2.36 0.27
C LEU A 212 -9.00 1.35 1.24
N ALA A 213 -9.09 0.11 0.83
CA ALA A 213 -9.67 -0.97 1.60
C ALA A 213 -8.79 -2.24 1.57
N ALA A 214 -9.02 -3.15 2.50
CA ALA A 214 -8.46 -4.49 2.49
C ALA A 214 -9.47 -5.46 1.86
N LEU A 215 -9.04 -6.20 0.84
CA LEU A 215 -9.85 -7.25 0.20
C LEU A 215 -9.94 -8.46 1.12
N LYS A 216 -11.14 -8.87 1.53
CA LYS A 216 -11.30 -10.08 2.34
C LYS A 216 -11.13 -11.33 1.47
N ASN A 217 -10.67 -12.41 2.08
CA ASN A 217 -10.67 -13.72 1.43
C ASN A 217 -12.11 -14.16 1.12
N LYS A 218 -12.30 -14.95 0.04
CA LYS A 218 -13.57 -15.63 -0.23
C LYS A 218 -13.95 -16.44 1.02
N TYR A 219 -15.12 -16.17 1.59
CA TYR A 219 -15.68 -16.77 2.81
C TYR A 219 -15.17 -18.20 3.12
N ASP A 220 -14.38 -18.35 4.18
CA ASP A 220 -14.22 -19.65 4.83
C ASP A 220 -15.29 -19.80 5.93
N LYS A 221 -16.53 -20.10 5.51
CA LYS A 221 -17.64 -20.42 6.44
C LYS A 221 -17.35 -21.67 7.30
N ARG A 222 -16.27 -22.42 7.05
CA ARG A 222 -15.88 -23.60 7.83
C ARG A 222 -14.84 -23.31 8.92
N GLN A 223 -14.07 -22.22 8.85
CA GLN A 223 -13.00 -21.95 9.82
C GLN A 223 -13.34 -20.94 10.92
N SER A 224 -14.46 -20.22 10.86
CA SER A 224 -14.84 -19.31 11.96
C SER A 224 -15.19 -20.04 13.27
N ARG A 225 -15.55 -21.34 13.20
CA ARG A 225 -15.61 -22.22 14.39
C ARG A 225 -14.25 -22.86 14.73
N GLY A 226 -13.48 -23.27 13.71
CA GLY A 226 -12.21 -23.99 13.93
C GLY A 226 -11.01 -23.15 14.38
N CYS A 227 -10.93 -21.87 14.01
CA CYS A 227 -9.75 -21.04 14.30
C CYS A 227 -9.72 -20.54 15.75
N PHE A 228 -10.89 -20.25 16.34
CA PHE A 228 -11.01 -19.98 17.78
C PHE A 228 -10.77 -21.24 18.62
N ASP A 229 -11.21 -22.41 18.16
CA ASP A 229 -11.03 -23.68 18.88
C ASP A 229 -9.59 -24.20 18.82
N ARG A 230 -8.87 -24.03 17.71
CA ARG A 230 -7.44 -24.42 17.61
C ARG A 230 -6.53 -23.53 18.44
N ALA A 231 -6.80 -22.22 18.49
CA ALA A 231 -6.06 -21.29 19.34
C ALA A 231 -6.33 -21.58 20.83
N LYS A 232 -7.58 -21.87 21.21
CA LYS A 232 -7.91 -22.31 22.58
C LYS A 232 -7.30 -23.68 22.92
N GLN A 233 -7.30 -24.66 22.00
CA GLN A 233 -6.68 -25.97 22.22
C GLN A 233 -5.16 -25.92 22.36
N LEU A 234 -4.47 -25.02 21.64
CA LEU A 234 -3.03 -24.81 21.79
C LEU A 234 -2.67 -24.12 23.11
N VAL A 235 -3.54 -23.22 23.60
CA VAL A 235 -3.37 -22.58 24.92
C VAL A 235 -3.72 -23.55 26.06
N THR A 236 -4.78 -24.34 25.95
CA THR A 236 -5.15 -25.37 26.95
C THR A 236 -4.16 -26.53 26.99
N ARG A 237 -3.63 -27.01 25.86
CA ARG A 237 -2.56 -28.03 25.86
C ARG A 237 -1.27 -27.55 26.51
N ARG A 238 -0.97 -26.24 26.50
CA ARG A 238 0.15 -25.66 27.25
C ARG A 238 -0.12 -25.56 28.75
N TYR A 239 -1.37 -25.42 29.17
CA TYR A 239 -1.75 -25.41 30.60
C TYR A 239 -1.88 -26.83 31.18
N GLU A 240 -2.36 -27.82 30.40
CA GLU A 240 -2.52 -29.22 30.86
C GLU A 240 -1.19 -30.01 30.88
N ALA A 241 -0.21 -29.65 30.05
CA ALA A 241 1.12 -30.28 30.08
C ALA A 241 2.01 -29.79 31.25
N GLY A 242 1.55 -28.82 32.04
CA GLY A 242 2.28 -28.23 33.17
C GLY A 242 2.01 -28.87 34.54
N TRP A 243 1.06 -29.80 34.64
CA TRP A 243 0.66 -30.40 35.92
C TRP A 243 0.46 -31.89 35.80
N TYR A 244 1.53 -32.67 35.59
CA TYR A 244 1.55 -34.10 35.92
C TYR A 244 2.99 -34.64 35.93
N ARG A 245 3.82 -34.21 36.89
CA ARG A 245 4.83 -35.08 37.49
C ARG A 245 4.37 -35.34 38.92
N ARG A 246 3.74 -36.50 39.11
CA ARG A 246 3.34 -37.02 40.42
C ARG A 246 4.59 -37.27 41.26
N ASP A 247 4.52 -36.78 42.49
CA ASP A 247 5.13 -37.38 43.67
C ASP A 247 4.89 -38.89 43.68
N GLN A 248 5.97 -39.66 43.82
CA GLN A 248 5.90 -40.97 44.44
C GLN A 248 6.46 -40.86 45.85
N GLY A 249 5.58 -41.05 46.82
CA GLY A 249 5.88 -40.97 48.24
C GLY A 249 6.85 -42.06 48.69
N VAL A 250 7.77 -41.66 49.55
CA VAL A 250 8.52 -42.56 50.43
C VAL A 250 7.70 -42.72 51.70
N ARG A 251 7.45 -43.98 52.07
CA ARG A 251 6.71 -44.40 53.27
C ARG A 251 7.71 -44.64 54.40
N LEU A 252 7.40 -44.13 55.58
CA LEU A 252 8.10 -44.35 56.84
C LEU A 252 8.27 -45.84 57.17
N VAL A 253 9.50 -46.25 57.50
CA VAL A 253 9.89 -46.97 58.73
C VAL A 253 11.23 -46.39 59.18
#